data_AF-A0A2S9F8N1-F1
#
_entry.id   AF-A0A2S9F8N1-F1
#
_cell.length_a   1.000
_cell.length_b   1.000
_cell.length_c   1.000
_cell.angle_alpha   90.00
_cell.angle_beta   90.00
_cell.angle_gamma   90.00
#
_symmetry.space_group_name_H-M   'P 1'
#
loop_
_entity.id
_entity.type
_entity.pdbx_description
1 polymer ?
#
loop_
_entity_poly.entity_id
_entity_poly.type
_entity_poly.pdbx_seq_one_letter_code
_entity_poly.pdbx_strand_id
1 'polypeptide(L)'
;MPVGRLFLRLVDLLPEPSLRVQRLIAAAVILTQGGIAVTGAIVRVTASGLGCPTWPQCFPGSFTPVPHAEVAGIHQAVEFGNRMLTFLVVLTAAA
;
A
#
# COMPACT_ATOMS: atom_id res chain seq x y z
N MET A 1 -17.77 -19.62 -19.85
CA MET A 1 -18.00 -18.17 -19.77
C MET A 1 -17.14 -17.44 -20.80
N PRO A 2 -17.72 -16.69 -21.75
CA PRO A 2 -16.99 -16.02 -22.83
C PRO A 2 -16.00 -14.96 -22.33
N VAL A 3 -16.29 -14.32 -21.19
CA VAL A 3 -15.44 -13.30 -20.54
C VAL A 3 -14.04 -13.84 -20.20
N GLY A 4 -13.93 -15.06 -19.68
CA GLY A 4 -12.64 -15.65 -19.31
C GLY A 4 -11.73 -15.93 -20.52
N ARG A 5 -12.30 -16.29 -21.67
CA ARG A 5 -11.52 -16.51 -22.91
C ARG A 5 -11.02 -15.21 -23.53
N LEU A 6 -11.80 -14.13 -23.41
CA LEU A 6 -11.38 -12.81 -23.89
C LEU A 6 -10.24 -12.26 -23.02
N PHE A 7 -10.34 -12.40 -21.70
CA PHE A 7 -9.31 -11.97 -20.76
C PHE A 7 -7.97 -12.65 -21.01
N LEU A 8 -7.96 -13.99 -21.13
CA LEU A 8 -6.74 -14.75 -21.40
C LEU A 8 -6.04 -14.29 -22.70
N ARG A 9 -6.81 -14.09 -23.78
CA ARG A 9 -6.27 -13.58 -25.05
C ARG A 9 -5.64 -12.19 -24.95
N LEU A 10 -6.15 -11.33 -24.06
CA LEU A 10 -5.59 -10.00 -23.84
C LEU A 10 -4.30 -10.08 -23.02
N VAL A 11 -4.21 -10.98 -22.04
CA VAL A 11 -3.00 -11.19 -21.24
C VAL A 11 -1.89 -11.82 -22.08
N ASP A 12 -2.21 -12.71 -23.01
CA ASP A 12 -1.24 -13.33 -23.93
C ASP A 12 -0.52 -12.31 -24.85
N LEU A 13 -1.04 -11.08 -24.98
CA LEU A 13 -0.37 -9.99 -25.72
C LEU A 13 0.73 -9.32 -24.91
N LEU A 14 0.79 -9.52 -23.60
CA LEU A 14 1.82 -8.95 -22.76
C LEU A 14 3.15 -9.70 -23.00
N PRO A 15 4.25 -8.98 -23.27
CA PRO A 15 5.54 -9.62 -23.46
C PRO A 15 6.04 -10.23 -22.15
N GLU A 16 6.56 -11.46 -22.23
CA GLU A 16 7.18 -12.12 -21.09
C GLU A 16 8.39 -11.32 -20.59
N PRO A 17 8.41 -10.90 -19.32
CA PRO A 17 9.52 -10.14 -18.78
C PRO A 17 10.77 -11.03 -18.71
N SER A 18 11.94 -10.44 -18.97
CA SER A 18 13.21 -11.15 -18.81
C SER A 18 13.40 -11.64 -17.36
N LEU A 19 14.20 -12.70 -17.16
CA LEU A 19 14.49 -13.24 -15.81
C LEU A 19 15.03 -12.18 -14.83
N ARG A 20 15.77 -11.18 -15.34
CA ARG A 20 16.24 -10.06 -14.51
C ARG A 20 15.08 -9.21 -14.01
N VAL A 21 14.13 -8.88 -14.90
CA VAL A 21 12.94 -8.10 -14.55
C VAL A 21 12.06 -8.88 -13.57
N GLN A 22 11.82 -10.17 -13.81
CA GLN A 22 11.07 -11.03 -12.88
C GLN A 22 11.67 -11.04 -11.48
N ARG A 23 13.00 -11.18 -11.36
CA ARG A 23 13.70 -11.16 -10.07
C ARG A 23 13.60 -9.80 -9.37
N LEU A 24 13.65 -8.70 -10.12
CA LEU A 24 13.49 -7.36 -9.56
C LEU A 24 12.06 -7.13 -9.05
N ILE A 25 11.05 -7.55 -9.81
CA ILE A 25 9.64 -7.49 -9.38
C ILE A 25 9.45 -8.32 -8.11
N ALA A 26 9.92 -9.57 -8.10
CA ALA A 26 9.82 -10.44 -6.93
C ALA A 26 10.50 -9.83 -5.68
N ALA A 27 11.69 -9.26 -5.84
CA ALA A 27 12.37 -8.57 -4.75
C ALA A 27 11.58 -7.33 -4.27
N ALA A 28 11.04 -6.53 -5.18
CA ALA A 28 10.23 -5.36 -4.85
C ALA A 28 8.94 -5.73 -4.11
N VAL A 29 8.26 -6.81 -4.50
CA VAL A 29 7.10 -7.35 -3.80
C VAL A 29 7.47 -7.78 -2.38
N ILE A 30 8.54 -8.56 -2.21
CA ILE A 30 8.98 -8.99 -0.88
C ILE A 30 9.31 -7.79 0.01
N LEU A 31 10.03 -6.80 -0.52
CA LEU A 31 10.40 -5.60 0.23
C LEU A 31 9.19 -4.74 0.62
N THR A 32 8.24 -4.54 -0.29
CA THR A 32 7.03 -3.73 -0.02
C THR A 32 6.09 -4.44 0.96
N GLN A 33 5.88 -5.75 0.79
CA GLN A 33 5.08 -6.57 1.70
C GLN A 33 5.70 -6.68 3.10
N GLY A 34 7.02 -6.89 3.18
CA GLY A 34 7.75 -6.86 4.44
C GLY A 34 7.70 -5.47 5.08
N GLY A 35 7.89 -4.42 4.29
CA GLY A 35 7.85 -3.03 4.74
C GLY A 35 6.50 -2.62 5.32
N ILE A 36 5.39 -2.94 4.64
CA ILE A 36 4.04 -2.64 5.17
C ILE A 36 3.73 -3.44 6.44
N ALA A 37 4.20 -4.69 6.53
CA ALA A 37 4.02 -5.50 7.75
C ALA A 37 4.80 -4.90 8.94
N VAL A 38 6.06 -4.50 8.72
CA VAL A 38 6.90 -3.89 9.76
C VAL A 38 6.34 -2.54 10.19
N THR A 39 5.96 -1.68 9.25
CA THR A 39 5.38 -0.36 9.57
C THR A 39 4.00 -0.46 10.21
N GLY A 40 3.17 -1.42 9.80
CA GLY A 40 1.92 -1.76 10.51
C GLY A 40 2.16 -2.27 11.94
N ALA A 41 3.22 -3.04 12.16
CA ALA A 41 3.62 -3.43 13.52
C ALA A 41 4.06 -2.21 14.35
N ILE A 42 4.80 -1.26 13.74
CA ILE A 42 5.17 0.01 14.38
C ILE A 42 3.93 0.81 14.78
N VAL A 43 2.94 0.94 13.89
CA VAL A 43 1.63 1.56 14.21
C VAL A 43 1.03 0.94 15.47
N ARG A 44 1.03 -0.39 15.56
CA ARG A 44 0.47 -1.12 16.70
C ARG A 44 1.22 -0.85 18.00
N VAL A 45 2.54 -1.00 18.00
CA VAL A 45 3.35 -0.87 19.24
C VAL A 45 3.49 0.57 19.71
N THR A 46 3.30 1.54 18.82
CA THR A 46 3.27 2.98 19.15
C THR A 46 1.87 3.50 19.50
N ALA A 47 0.86 2.63 19.52
CA ALA A 47 -0.55 3.00 19.70
C ALA A 47 -1.06 4.05 18.68
N SER A 48 -0.47 4.11 17.49
CA SER A 48 -0.80 5.12 16.47
C SER A 48 -2.00 4.75 15.60
N GLY A 49 -2.64 3.60 15.80
CA GLY A 49 -3.71 3.10 14.91
C GLY A 49 -4.96 3.98 14.81
N LEU A 50 -5.11 4.97 15.71
CA LEU A 50 -6.17 5.99 15.64
C LEU A 50 -5.66 7.37 15.17
N GLY A 51 -4.44 7.43 14.60
CA GLY A 51 -3.83 8.64 14.08
C GLY A 51 -4.55 9.24 12.86
N CYS A 52 -5.25 8.40 12.09
CA CYS A 52 -6.18 8.79 11.02
C CYS A 52 -7.47 7.97 11.19
N PRO A 53 -8.49 8.45 11.91
CA PRO A 53 -9.64 7.64 12.30
C PRO A 53 -10.55 7.21 11.14
N THR A 54 -10.53 7.90 10.00
CA THR A 54 -11.40 7.59 8.85
C THR A 54 -10.60 7.00 7.70
N TRP A 55 -11.27 6.53 6.65
CA TRP A 55 -10.68 6.19 5.35
C TRP A 55 -11.77 6.41 4.26
N PRO A 56 -11.46 6.93 3.05
CA PRO A 56 -10.14 7.27 2.48
C PRO A 56 -9.55 8.59 2.98
N GLN A 57 -10.32 9.40 3.69
CA GLN A 57 -9.85 10.62 4.34
C GLN A 57 -9.09 10.27 5.63
N CYS A 58 -8.07 11.03 6.02
CA CYS A 58 -7.39 10.82 7.31
C CYS A 58 -8.29 11.30 8.46
N PHE A 59 -8.78 12.54 8.34
CA PHE A 59 -9.80 13.14 9.20
C PHE A 59 -10.97 13.63 8.34
N PRO A 60 -12.19 13.79 8.89
CA PRO A 60 -13.33 14.31 8.14
C PRO A 60 -12.99 15.64 7.44
N GLY A 61 -13.11 15.68 6.12
CA GLY A 61 -12.80 16.85 5.29
C GLY A 61 -11.35 16.95 4.81
N SER A 62 -10.44 16.05 5.21
CA SER A 62 -9.03 16.07 4.79
C SER A 62 -8.49 14.69 4.42
N PHE A 63 -7.92 14.58 3.21
CA PHE A 63 -7.23 13.36 2.76
C PHE A 63 -5.84 13.19 3.38
N THR A 64 -5.24 14.27 3.90
CA THR A 64 -3.93 14.27 4.54
C THR A 64 -4.03 14.60 6.03
N PRO A 65 -3.00 14.28 6.83
CA PRO A 65 -2.92 14.71 8.22
C PRO A 65 -3.04 16.22 8.35
N VAL A 66 -3.81 16.68 9.33
CA VAL A 66 -3.96 18.09 9.69
C VAL A 66 -3.86 18.20 11.22
N PRO A 67 -3.35 19.33 11.76
CA PRO A 67 -3.23 19.48 13.19
C PRO A 67 -4.57 19.27 13.91
N HIS A 68 -4.59 18.35 14.87
CA HIS A 68 -5.76 18.06 15.71
C HIS A 68 -5.34 18.07 17.18
N ALA A 69 -6.13 18.75 18.02
CA ALA A 69 -5.82 18.94 19.43
C ALA A 69 -5.76 17.62 20.23
N GLU A 70 -6.55 16.63 19.83
CA GLU A 70 -6.69 15.34 20.53
C GLU A 70 -5.69 14.28 20.04
N VAL A 71 -5.05 14.49 18.88
CA VAL A 71 -4.19 13.48 18.25
C VAL A 71 -2.83 14.10 17.93
N ALA A 72 -1.80 13.67 18.66
CA ALA A 72 -0.44 14.16 18.43
C ALA A 72 0.00 13.87 16.99
N GLY A 73 0.66 14.86 16.36
CA GLY A 73 1.04 14.79 14.95
C GLY A 73 1.91 13.59 14.60
N ILE A 74 2.70 13.07 15.55
CA ILE A 74 3.50 11.86 15.34
C ILE A 74 2.64 10.61 15.11
N HIS A 75 1.53 10.45 15.83
CA HIS A 75 0.62 9.32 15.62
C HIS A 75 -0.09 9.42 14.26
N GLN A 76 -0.45 10.64 13.86
CA GLN A 76 -1.01 10.89 12.53
C GLN A 76 -0.01 10.52 11.43
N ALA A 77 1.25 10.95 11.57
CA ALA A 77 2.31 10.68 10.60
C ALA A 77 2.62 9.18 10.47
N VAL A 78 2.67 8.45 11.60
CA VAL A 78 2.95 7.01 11.62
C VAL A 78 1.85 6.21 10.92
N GLU A 79 0.58 6.46 11.25
CA GLU A 79 -0.56 5.78 10.61
C GLU A 79 -0.70 6.16 9.13
N PHE A 80 -0.62 7.45 8.83
CA PHE A 80 -0.70 7.93 7.45
C PHE A 80 0.43 7.38 6.57
N GLY A 81 1.66 7.32 7.10
CA GLY A 81 2.80 6.74 6.41
C GLY A 81 2.59 5.27 6.05
N ASN A 82 2.08 4.47 6.98
CA ASN A 82 1.74 3.07 6.71
C ASN A 82 0.65 2.94 5.62
N ARG A 83 -0.37 3.82 5.63
CA ARG A 83 -1.40 3.83 4.58
C ARG A 83 -0.84 4.11 3.20
N MET A 84 0.09 5.06 3.09
CA MET A 84 0.73 5.42 1.82
C MET A 84 1.56 4.28 1.23
N LEU A 85 2.13 3.39 2.05
CA LEU A 85 2.86 2.22 1.55
C LEU A 85 1.98 1.24 0.77
N THR A 86 0.67 1.24 1.02
CA THR A 86 -0.28 0.40 0.28
C THR A 86 -0.23 0.67 -1.23
N PHE A 87 0.02 1.91 -1.66
CA PHE A 87 0.13 2.23 -3.08
C PHE A 87 1.35 1.58 -3.74
N LEU A 88 2.47 1.52 -3.02
CA LEU A 88 3.67 0.81 -3.50
C LEU A 88 3.43 -0.71 -3.54
N VAL A 89 2.77 -1.26 -2.52
CA VAL A 89 2.37 -2.67 -2.48
C VAL A 89 1.50 -3.05 -3.67
N VAL A 90 0.48 -2.25 -3.97
CA VAL A 90 -0.40 -2.51 -5.11
C VAL A 90 0.37 -2.42 -6.42
N LEU A 91 1.23 -1.40 -6.56
CA LEU A 91 2.03 -1.22 -7.76
C LEU A 91 2.97 -2.40 -8.01
N THR A 92 3.67 -2.89 -6.98
CA THR A 92 4.61 -4.01 -7.12
C THR A 92 3.90 -5.35 -7.28
N ALA A 93 2.75 -5.56 -6.63
CA ALA A 93 2.01 -6.81 -6.71
C ALA A 93 1.23 -6.98 -8.02
N ALA A 94 0.87 -5.87 -8.68
CA ALA A 94 0.19 -5.89 -9.98
C ALA A 94 1.14 -5.87 -11.19
N ALA A 95 2.45 -5.69 -10.95
CA ALA A 95 3.51 -5.66 -11.96
C ALA A 95 4.02 -7.07 -12.31
#